data_AF-A0A938MHR7-F1
#
_entry.id   AF-A0A938MHR7-F1
#
_cell.length_a   1.000
_cell.length_b   1.000
_cell.length_c   1.000
_cell.angle_alpha   90.00
_cell.angle_beta   90.00
_cell.angle_gamma   90.00
#
_symmetry.space_group_name_H-M   'P 1'
#
loop_
_entity.id
_entity.type
_entity.pdbx_description
1 polymer ?
#
loop_
_entity_poly.entity_id
_entity_poly.type
_entity_poly.pdbx_seq_one_letter_code
_entity_poly.pdbx_strand_id
1 'polypeptide(L)'
;MKSKPTIPATPAARLSSVIKSARDIMRKDAGLNGDLDRIPEFSWILFLKAFDDLEQRREITEKDYRPAIRKPFRWRDWASDPNKGVTGDELLKFVNDKLFPHLRGLVGTNGERDQRAVIAEVFRETFTRFRSGYLLRDVVNLVNGINFNTADDIHTMAHLYETMLKEMRDAAGDSGEFYTPRPVIRFIVQMVQPQ
;
A
#
# COMPACT_ATOMS: atom_id res chain seq x y z
N MET A 1 -7.13 10.73 -40.75
CA MET A 1 -6.34 10.99 -39.53
C MET A 1 -5.57 9.72 -39.18
N LYS A 2 -4.23 9.75 -39.24
CA LYS A 2 -3.41 8.61 -38.79
C LYS A 2 -3.38 8.62 -37.27
N SER A 3 -3.96 7.60 -36.63
CA SER A 3 -3.84 7.40 -35.19
C SER A 3 -2.35 7.19 -34.86
N LYS A 4 -1.80 8.06 -34.01
CA LYS A 4 -0.46 7.85 -33.46
C LYS A 4 -0.48 6.54 -32.66
N PRO A 5 0.47 5.62 -32.86
CA PRO A 5 0.58 4.44 -32.02
C PRO A 5 0.87 4.89 -30.59
N THR A 6 -0.06 4.63 -29.68
CA THR A 6 0.14 4.80 -28.22
C THR A 6 1.18 3.79 -27.77
N ILE A 7 2.40 4.26 -27.55
CA ILE A 7 3.45 3.48 -26.90
C ILE A 7 2.91 3.07 -25.52
N PRO A 8 2.84 1.78 -25.18
CA PRO A 8 2.38 1.36 -23.86
C PRO A 8 3.31 1.98 -22.82
N ALA A 9 2.74 2.77 -21.91
CA ALA A 9 3.49 3.38 -20.82
C ALA A 9 4.28 2.29 -20.07
N THR A 10 5.53 2.59 -19.72
CA THR A 10 6.37 1.71 -18.89
C THR A 10 5.68 1.41 -17.55
N PRO A 11 5.96 0.28 -16.88
CA PRO A 11 5.38 -0.04 -15.57
C PRO A 11 5.49 1.14 -14.58
N ALA A 12 6.66 1.78 -14.53
CA ALA A 12 6.89 2.98 -13.73
C ALA A 12 5.96 4.16 -14.08
N ALA A 13 5.76 4.46 -15.37
CA ALA A 13 4.89 5.56 -15.79
C ALA A 13 3.40 5.29 -15.48
N ARG A 14 2.95 4.04 -15.63
CA ARG A 14 1.58 3.64 -15.25
C ARG A 14 1.35 3.81 -13.76
N LEU A 15 2.32 3.43 -12.96
CA LEU A 15 2.22 3.43 -11.52
C LEU A 15 2.30 4.84 -10.92
N SER A 16 3.15 5.71 -11.47
CA SER A 16 3.14 7.14 -11.16
C SER A 16 1.79 7.79 -11.52
N SER A 17 1.18 7.40 -12.64
CA SER A 17 -0.17 7.85 -13.00
C SER A 17 -1.21 7.41 -11.98
N VAL A 18 -1.15 6.16 -11.52
CA VAL A 18 -2.05 5.64 -10.47
C VAL A 18 -1.89 6.44 -9.18
N ILE A 19 -0.67 6.72 -8.73
CA ILE A 19 -0.45 7.51 -7.50
C ILE A 19 -1.03 8.91 -7.64
N LYS A 20 -0.79 9.56 -8.79
CA LYS A 20 -1.35 10.89 -9.05
C LYS A 20 -2.88 10.86 -8.99
N SER A 21 -3.51 9.90 -9.67
CA SER A 21 -4.96 9.73 -9.67
C SER A 21 -5.51 9.40 -8.28
N ALA A 22 -4.84 8.56 -7.49
CA ALA A 22 -5.22 8.28 -6.11
C ALA A 22 -5.23 9.57 -5.28
N ARG A 23 -4.17 10.38 -5.36
CA ARG A 23 -4.08 11.66 -4.65
C ARG A 23 -5.17 12.64 -5.08
N ASP A 24 -5.50 12.69 -6.37
CA ASP A 24 -6.58 13.54 -6.89
C ASP A 24 -7.95 13.12 -6.35
N ILE A 25 -8.18 11.82 -6.14
CA ILE A 25 -9.39 11.31 -5.47
C ILE A 25 -9.37 11.70 -3.99
N MET A 26 -8.27 11.46 -3.30
CA MET A 26 -8.11 11.72 -1.86
C MET A 26 -8.22 13.21 -1.50
N ARG A 27 -7.85 14.11 -2.43
CA ARG A 27 -8.06 15.57 -2.28
C ARG A 27 -9.52 15.97 -2.13
N LYS A 28 -10.46 15.13 -2.59
CA LYS A 28 -11.89 15.39 -2.49
C LYS A 28 -12.48 14.96 -1.14
N ASP A 29 -11.72 14.20 -0.34
CA ASP A 29 -12.20 13.72 0.96
C ASP A 29 -11.98 14.78 2.05
N ALA A 30 -13.06 15.15 2.74
CA ALA A 30 -13.03 16.17 3.79
C ALA A 30 -12.25 15.77 5.04
N GLY A 31 -11.88 14.49 5.17
CA GLY A 31 -11.04 13.98 6.26
C GLY A 31 -9.54 14.07 6.01
N LEU A 32 -9.08 14.42 4.79
CA LEU A 32 -7.67 14.35 4.38
C LEU A 32 -7.09 15.74 4.04
N ASN A 33 -6.40 16.34 5.01
CA ASN A 33 -5.84 17.69 4.93
C ASN A 33 -4.36 17.69 4.51
N GLY A 34 -4.14 17.61 3.20
CA GLY A 34 -2.78 17.66 2.65
C GLY A 34 -2.11 16.29 2.61
N ASP A 35 -0.84 16.27 2.22
CA ASP A 35 -0.14 15.01 1.96
C ASP A 35 0.26 14.26 3.24
N LEU A 36 0.35 14.96 4.38
CA LEU A 36 0.56 14.36 5.70
C LEU A 36 -0.57 13.39 6.11
N ASP A 37 -1.81 13.64 5.67
CA ASP A 37 -2.91 12.70 5.88
C ASP A 37 -3.00 11.67 4.74
N ARG A 38 -2.78 12.09 3.49
CA ARG A 38 -2.98 11.22 2.32
C ARG A 38 -1.93 10.13 2.17
N ILE A 39 -0.68 10.41 2.54
CA ILE A 39 0.43 9.46 2.38
C ILE A 39 0.26 8.22 3.28
N PRO A 40 -0.04 8.35 4.59
CA PRO A 40 -0.37 7.22 5.44
C PRO A 40 -1.56 6.41 4.91
N GLU A 41 -2.63 7.08 4.48
CA GLU A 41 -3.81 6.41 3.92
C GLU A 41 -3.48 5.59 2.67
N PHE A 42 -2.73 6.16 1.73
CA PHE A 42 -2.35 5.43 0.53
C PHE A 42 -1.38 4.29 0.84
N SER A 43 -0.51 4.46 1.84
CA SER A 43 0.51 3.49 2.23
C SER A 43 -0.10 2.18 2.72
N TRP A 44 -1.11 2.22 3.60
CA TRP A 44 -1.73 0.98 4.10
C TRP A 44 -2.53 0.25 3.01
N ILE A 45 -3.19 0.99 2.11
CA ILE A 45 -3.94 0.42 0.98
C ILE A 45 -2.96 -0.31 0.05
N LEU A 46 -1.88 0.37 -0.32
CA LEU A 46 -0.83 -0.17 -1.18
C LEU A 46 -0.16 -1.40 -0.54
N PHE A 47 0.13 -1.33 0.76
CA PHE A 47 0.69 -2.44 1.52
C PHE A 47 -0.20 -3.68 1.43
N LEU A 48 -1.52 -3.56 1.70
CA LEU A 48 -2.42 -4.72 1.68
C LEU A 48 -2.53 -5.36 0.29
N LYS A 49 -2.56 -4.55 -0.78
CA LYS A 49 -2.55 -5.08 -2.15
C LYS A 49 -1.25 -5.81 -2.48
N ALA A 50 -0.11 -5.17 -2.21
CA ALA A 50 1.20 -5.75 -2.48
C ALA A 50 1.43 -7.02 -1.66
N PHE A 51 0.96 -7.03 -0.41
CA PHE A 51 1.06 -8.18 0.46
C PHE A 51 0.21 -9.35 -0.04
N ASP A 52 -1.05 -9.13 -0.44
CA ASP A 52 -1.88 -10.23 -0.97
C ASP A 52 -1.34 -10.78 -2.30
N ASP A 53 -0.77 -9.95 -3.18
CA ASP A 53 -0.09 -10.44 -4.39
C ASP A 53 1.11 -11.33 -4.05
N LEU A 54 1.90 -10.93 -3.05
CA LEU A 54 3.00 -11.75 -2.53
C LEU A 54 2.47 -13.08 -1.96
N GLU A 55 1.40 -13.05 -1.17
CA GLU A 55 0.78 -14.27 -0.61
C GLU A 55 0.25 -15.18 -1.73
N GLN A 56 -0.41 -14.63 -2.76
CA GLN A 56 -0.86 -15.39 -3.94
C GLN A 56 0.28 -16.12 -4.61
N ARG A 57 1.40 -15.43 -4.81
CA ARG A 57 2.60 -16.06 -5.39
C ARG A 57 3.11 -17.19 -4.52
N ARG A 58 3.21 -16.98 -3.20
CA ARG A 58 3.70 -18.00 -2.27
C ARG A 58 2.78 -19.20 -2.18
N GLU A 59 1.46 -19.00 -2.18
CA GLU A 59 0.47 -20.08 -2.24
C GLU A 59 0.69 -20.99 -3.46
N ILE A 60 1.24 -20.47 -4.55
CA ILE A 60 1.55 -21.22 -5.78
C ILE A 60 2.94 -21.84 -5.74
N THR A 61 3.95 -21.12 -5.24
CA THR A 61 5.36 -21.53 -5.33
C THR A 61 5.86 -22.34 -4.13
N GLU A 62 5.26 -22.15 -2.96
CA GLU A 62 5.70 -22.76 -1.71
C GLU A 62 4.73 -23.85 -1.26
N LYS A 63 5.25 -25.06 -1.11
CA LYS A 63 4.46 -26.19 -0.60
C LYS A 63 4.08 -25.94 0.86
N ASP A 64 2.82 -26.20 1.21
CA ASP A 64 2.26 -26.05 2.56
C ASP A 64 2.25 -24.60 3.11
N TYR A 65 2.37 -23.61 2.23
CA TYR A 65 2.26 -22.19 2.62
C TYR A 65 0.91 -21.90 3.26
N ARG A 66 0.94 -21.16 4.37
CA ARG A 66 -0.25 -20.72 5.11
C ARG A 66 -0.29 -19.20 5.12
N PRO A 67 -1.35 -18.59 4.54
CA PRO A 67 -1.50 -17.14 4.57
C PRO A 67 -1.43 -16.57 5.99
N ALA A 68 -0.77 -15.42 6.09
CA ALA A 68 -0.74 -14.58 7.26
C ALA A 68 -2.12 -13.96 7.49
N ILE A 69 -2.72 -13.39 6.44
CA ILE A 69 -4.08 -12.83 6.47
C ILE A 69 -5.05 -13.88 5.92
N ARG A 70 -6.11 -14.18 6.67
CA ARG A 70 -7.10 -15.20 6.28
C ARG A 70 -8.37 -14.56 5.73
N LYS A 71 -9.15 -15.35 4.99
CA LYS A 71 -10.52 -14.97 4.60
C LYS A 71 -11.33 -14.60 5.85
N PRO A 72 -12.15 -13.53 5.82
CA PRO A 72 -12.48 -12.66 4.68
C PRO A 72 -11.64 -11.36 4.57
N PHE A 73 -10.45 -11.30 5.17
CA PHE A 73 -9.68 -10.06 5.31
C PHE A 73 -8.58 -9.86 4.26
N ARG A 74 -8.33 -10.84 3.39
CA ARG A 74 -7.35 -10.71 2.31
C ARG A 74 -7.85 -9.69 1.30
N TRP A 75 -6.93 -8.97 0.64
CA TRP A 75 -7.30 -8.00 -0.41
C TRP A 75 -8.26 -8.61 -1.43
N ARG A 76 -7.94 -9.81 -1.94
CA ARG A 76 -8.80 -10.52 -2.90
C ARG A 76 -10.22 -10.83 -2.42
N ASP A 77 -10.51 -10.80 -1.13
CA ASP A 77 -11.83 -11.12 -0.59
C ASP A 77 -12.77 -9.90 -0.51
N TRP A 78 -12.25 -8.69 -0.30
CA TRP A 78 -13.08 -7.48 -0.08
C TRP A 78 -12.81 -6.32 -1.04
N ALA A 79 -11.63 -6.30 -1.67
CA ALA A 79 -11.16 -5.18 -2.48
C ALA A 79 -11.11 -5.47 -4.00
N SER A 80 -11.00 -6.74 -4.40
CA SER A 80 -10.68 -7.12 -5.79
C SER A 80 -11.82 -7.00 -6.80
N ASP A 81 -13.08 -7.08 -6.37
CA ASP A 81 -14.26 -6.95 -7.24
C ASP A 81 -14.75 -5.49 -7.25
N PRO A 82 -14.57 -4.75 -8.36
CA PRO A 82 -14.99 -3.34 -8.44
C PRO A 82 -16.52 -3.15 -8.39
N ASN A 83 -17.28 -4.19 -8.75
CA ASN A 83 -18.74 -4.13 -8.91
C ASN A 83 -19.50 -4.76 -7.74
N LYS A 84 -18.84 -5.61 -6.95
CA LYS A 84 -19.45 -6.30 -5.79
C LYS A 84 -18.77 -6.00 -4.46
N GLY A 85 -17.72 -5.19 -4.45
CA GLY A 85 -17.04 -4.77 -3.23
C GLY A 85 -17.91 -3.86 -2.35
N VAL A 86 -17.74 -3.96 -1.04
CA VAL A 86 -18.39 -3.07 -0.04
C VAL A 86 -18.00 -1.61 -0.31
N THR A 87 -18.94 -0.67 -0.27
CA THR A 87 -18.68 0.76 -0.54
C THR A 87 -19.41 1.66 0.46
N GLY A 88 -19.21 2.98 0.36
CA GLY A 88 -19.85 3.96 1.24
C GLY A 88 -19.56 3.70 2.72
N ASP A 89 -20.51 4.04 3.58
CA ASP A 89 -20.35 3.92 5.04
C ASP A 89 -20.07 2.48 5.49
N GLU A 90 -20.59 1.48 4.78
CA GLU A 90 -20.31 0.08 5.07
C GLU A 90 -18.83 -0.28 4.89
N LEU A 91 -18.15 0.34 3.93
CA LEU A 91 -16.72 0.12 3.72
C LEU A 91 -15.91 0.72 4.86
N LEU A 92 -16.23 1.95 5.27
CA LEU A 92 -15.57 2.58 6.41
C LEU A 92 -15.79 1.76 7.69
N LYS A 93 -17.02 1.27 7.89
CA LYS A 93 -17.35 0.39 9.02
C LYS A 93 -16.58 -0.92 8.97
N PHE A 94 -16.49 -1.56 7.80
CA PHE A 94 -15.70 -2.78 7.63
C PHE A 94 -14.22 -2.54 7.96
N VAL A 95 -13.63 -1.45 7.46
CA VAL A 95 -12.22 -1.12 7.68
C VAL A 95 -11.94 -0.88 9.16
N ASN A 96 -12.74 -0.02 9.80
CA ASN A 96 -12.54 0.39 11.19
C ASN A 96 -12.90 -0.69 12.21
N ASP A 97 -14.02 -1.40 12.01
CA ASP A 97 -14.56 -2.29 13.04
C ASP A 97 -14.13 -3.75 12.86
N LYS A 98 -13.63 -4.13 11.67
CA LYS A 98 -13.32 -5.52 11.35
C LYS A 98 -11.90 -5.71 10.83
N LEU A 99 -11.54 -5.02 9.74
CA LEU A 99 -10.24 -5.23 9.08
C LEU A 99 -9.08 -4.81 9.97
N PHE A 100 -9.00 -3.56 10.41
CA PHE A 100 -7.89 -3.09 11.24
C PHE A 100 -7.80 -3.83 12.58
N PRO A 101 -8.90 -4.07 13.32
CA PRO A 101 -8.84 -4.90 14.53
C PRO A 101 -8.31 -6.31 14.26
N HIS A 102 -8.69 -6.95 13.15
CA HIS A 102 -8.16 -8.25 12.77
C HIS A 102 -6.65 -8.21 12.53
N LEU A 103 -6.17 -7.23 11.76
CA LEU A 103 -4.75 -7.08 11.43
C LEU A 103 -3.91 -6.81 12.69
N ARG A 104 -4.39 -5.96 13.61
CA ARG A 104 -3.77 -5.70 14.92
C ARG A 104 -3.72 -6.93 15.81
N GLY A 105 -4.70 -7.83 15.69
CA GLY A 105 -4.82 -9.06 16.47
C GLY A 105 -4.04 -10.25 15.90
N LEU A 106 -3.27 -10.07 14.82
CA LEU A 106 -2.47 -11.15 14.26
C LEU A 106 -1.34 -11.53 15.22
N VAL A 107 -1.29 -12.82 15.58
CA VAL A 107 -0.25 -13.36 16.46
C VAL A 107 0.68 -14.26 15.65
N GLY A 108 1.98 -14.03 15.82
CA GLY A 108 3.01 -14.90 15.27
C GLY A 108 2.99 -16.25 15.98
N THR A 109 3.02 -17.34 15.22
CA THR A 109 3.01 -18.70 15.77
C THR A 109 4.40 -19.25 16.07
N ASN A 110 5.45 -18.70 15.47
CA ASN A 110 6.84 -19.14 15.64
C ASN A 110 7.75 -17.92 15.90
N GLY A 111 8.74 -18.06 16.78
CA GLY A 111 9.57 -16.96 17.30
C GLY A 111 10.26 -16.02 16.29
N GLU A 112 10.70 -14.88 16.84
CA GLU A 112 11.48 -13.74 16.34
C GLU A 112 11.26 -13.13 14.93
N ARG A 113 10.66 -13.81 13.94
CA ARG A 113 10.39 -13.21 12.60
C ARG A 113 9.11 -13.69 11.92
N ASP A 114 8.00 -13.87 12.65
CA ASP A 114 6.70 -14.14 12.03
C ASP A 114 6.13 -12.87 11.36
N GLN A 115 5.78 -12.97 10.07
CA GLN A 115 5.21 -11.87 9.29
C GLN A 115 3.90 -11.33 9.90
N ARG A 116 3.14 -12.18 10.60
CA ARG A 116 1.92 -11.78 11.31
C ARG A 116 2.20 -10.74 12.39
N ALA A 117 3.29 -10.90 13.14
CA ALA A 117 3.69 -9.96 14.17
C ALA A 117 4.09 -8.60 13.57
N VAL A 118 4.76 -8.60 12.41
CA VAL A 118 5.11 -7.38 11.67
C VAL A 118 3.85 -6.66 11.16
N ILE A 119 2.87 -7.39 10.63
CA ILE A 119 1.60 -6.79 10.20
C ILE A 119 0.87 -6.19 11.40
N ALA A 120 0.79 -6.92 12.52
CA ALA A 120 0.17 -6.41 13.75
C ALA A 120 0.83 -5.12 14.25
N GLU A 121 2.17 -5.04 14.19
CA GLU A 121 2.93 -3.84 14.51
C GLU A 121 2.57 -2.66 13.60
N VAL A 122 2.63 -2.86 12.28
CA VAL A 122 2.30 -1.81 11.29
C VAL A 122 0.89 -1.26 11.51
N PHE A 123 -0.08 -2.13 11.80
CA PHE A 123 -1.47 -1.73 11.95
C PHE A 123 -1.85 -1.28 13.38
N ARG A 124 -0.95 -1.38 14.37
CA ARG A 124 -1.23 -1.04 15.77
C ARG A 124 -1.82 0.37 15.92
N GLU A 125 -1.20 1.34 15.27
CA GLU A 125 -1.61 2.75 15.30
C GLU A 125 -2.14 3.23 13.94
N THR A 126 -2.41 2.31 13.01
CA THR A 126 -3.03 2.65 11.73
C THR A 126 -4.53 2.83 11.92
N PHE A 127 -5.06 3.97 11.51
CA PHE A 127 -6.49 4.26 11.43
C PHE A 127 -6.76 5.00 10.13
N THR A 128 -8.01 4.94 9.64
CA THR A 128 -8.38 5.65 8.41
C THR A 128 -9.01 6.99 8.75
N ARG A 129 -8.56 8.03 8.07
CA ARG A 129 -9.08 9.40 8.14
C ARG A 129 -10.10 9.69 7.05
N PHE A 130 -10.32 8.78 6.10
CA PHE A 130 -11.36 8.92 5.09
C PHE A 130 -12.72 9.13 5.75
N ARG A 131 -13.44 10.16 5.30
CA ARG A 131 -14.84 10.40 5.68
C ARG A 131 -15.82 9.86 4.64
N SER A 132 -15.37 9.64 3.40
CA SER A 132 -16.18 9.06 2.34
C SER A 132 -15.69 7.67 1.98
N GLY A 133 -16.50 6.66 2.29
CA GLY A 133 -16.22 5.29 1.86
C GLY A 133 -16.33 5.09 0.35
N TYR A 134 -17.02 5.98 -0.37
CA TYR A 134 -17.04 5.98 -1.84
C TYR A 134 -15.67 6.40 -2.41
N LEU A 135 -15.06 7.46 -1.86
CA LEU A 135 -13.73 7.89 -2.28
C LEU A 135 -12.66 6.87 -1.89
N LEU A 136 -12.77 6.26 -0.71
CA LEU A 136 -11.92 5.15 -0.33
C LEU A 136 -12.04 3.98 -1.32
N ARG A 137 -13.27 3.63 -1.72
CA ARG A 137 -13.52 2.58 -2.73
C ARG A 137 -12.88 2.93 -4.08
N ASP A 138 -12.96 4.17 -4.53
CA ASP A 138 -12.32 4.61 -5.78
C ASP A 138 -10.80 4.44 -5.74
N VAL A 139 -10.16 4.81 -4.61
CA VAL A 139 -8.72 4.59 -4.41
C VAL A 139 -8.38 3.10 -4.38
N VAL A 140 -9.16 2.29 -3.67
CA VAL A 140 -8.99 0.82 -3.61
C VAL A 140 -9.09 0.22 -5.01
N ASN A 141 -10.08 0.61 -5.80
CA ASN A 141 -10.27 0.11 -7.17
C ASN A 141 -9.11 0.50 -8.08
N LEU A 142 -8.58 1.71 -7.91
CA LEU A 142 -7.42 2.17 -8.67
C LEU A 142 -6.16 1.36 -8.31
N VAL A 143 -5.92 1.11 -7.02
CA VAL A 143 -4.79 0.28 -6.54
C VAL A 143 -4.95 -1.18 -6.95
N ASN A 144 -6.18 -1.69 -7.03
CA ASN A 144 -6.47 -3.06 -7.47
C ASN A 144 -5.98 -3.33 -8.90
N GLY A 145 -5.92 -2.30 -9.75
CA GLY A 145 -5.39 -2.41 -11.12
C GLY A 145 -3.87 -2.59 -11.20
N ILE A 146 -3.16 -2.52 -10.09
CA ILE A 146 -1.70 -2.75 -10.03
C ILE A 146 -1.43 -4.24 -9.82
N ASN A 147 -0.47 -4.78 -10.56
CA ASN A 147 0.03 -6.14 -10.38
C ASN A 147 1.45 -6.08 -9.81
N PHE A 148 1.70 -6.73 -8.68
CA PHE A 148 2.99 -6.72 -7.98
C PHE A 148 3.82 -7.99 -8.19
N ASN A 149 3.44 -8.86 -9.13
CA ASN A 149 4.06 -10.17 -9.28
C ASN A 149 5.39 -10.18 -10.06
N THR A 150 5.81 -9.07 -10.68
CA THR A 150 7.08 -9.01 -11.42
C THR A 150 8.20 -8.35 -10.62
N ALA A 151 9.46 -8.78 -10.84
CA ALA A 151 10.63 -8.22 -10.14
C ALA A 151 10.83 -6.72 -10.45
N ASP A 152 10.48 -6.29 -11.66
CA ASP A 152 10.49 -4.88 -12.05
C ASP A 152 9.48 -4.06 -11.24
N ASP A 153 8.34 -4.64 -10.86
CA ASP A 153 7.30 -3.95 -10.08
C ASP A 153 7.71 -3.72 -8.62
N ILE A 154 8.53 -4.60 -8.03
CA ILE A 154 9.05 -4.41 -6.65
C ILE A 154 10.05 -3.26 -6.58
N HIS A 155 10.99 -3.17 -7.53
CA HIS A 155 11.91 -2.03 -7.61
C HIS A 155 11.15 -0.73 -7.85
N THR A 156 10.13 -0.80 -8.70
CA THR A 156 9.25 0.34 -8.96
C THR A 156 8.47 0.74 -7.70
N MET A 157 8.02 -0.21 -6.89
CA MET A 157 7.39 0.03 -5.58
C MET A 157 8.30 0.73 -4.58
N ALA A 158 9.52 0.24 -4.41
CA ALA A 158 10.50 0.88 -3.53
C ALA A 158 10.77 2.33 -3.96
N HIS A 159 10.89 2.57 -5.27
CA HIS A 159 11.08 3.91 -5.82
C HIS A 159 9.89 4.85 -5.56
N LEU A 160 8.67 4.31 -5.59
CA LEU A 160 7.46 5.08 -5.36
C LEU A 160 7.24 5.40 -3.89
N TYR A 161 7.46 4.43 -3.01
CA TYR A 161 7.46 4.67 -1.58
C TYR A 161 8.49 5.74 -1.21
N GLU A 162 9.69 5.69 -1.79
CA GLU A 162 10.70 6.74 -1.62
C GLU A 162 10.25 8.10 -2.15
N THR A 163 9.58 8.13 -3.30
CA THR A 163 9.07 9.38 -3.88
C THR A 163 8.00 9.97 -2.96
N MET A 164 7.08 9.15 -2.46
CA MET A 164 6.08 9.58 -1.48
C MET A 164 6.72 10.07 -0.19
N LEU A 165 7.74 9.39 0.35
CA LEU A 165 8.44 9.84 1.56
C LEU A 165 9.16 11.18 1.35
N LYS A 166 9.80 11.38 0.19
CA LYS A 166 10.40 12.67 -0.17
C LYS A 166 9.34 13.77 -0.25
N GLU A 167 8.21 13.49 -0.88
CA GLU A 167 7.12 14.44 -0.97
C GLU A 167 6.49 14.73 0.40
N MET A 168 6.38 13.74 1.29
CA MET A 168 5.95 13.93 2.68
C MET A 168 6.88 14.89 3.41
N ARG A 169 8.19 14.69 3.28
CA ARG A 169 9.22 15.58 3.83
C ARG A 169 9.06 17.00 3.28
N ASP A 170 8.90 17.13 1.96
CA ASP A 170 8.81 18.44 1.31
C ASP A 170 7.48 19.16 1.68
N ALA A 171 6.41 18.42 1.94
CA ALA A 171 5.11 18.95 2.37
C ALA A 171 5.05 19.29 3.87
N ALA A 172 5.90 18.66 4.71
CA ALA A 172 5.94 18.91 6.16
C ALA A 172 6.57 20.27 6.54
N GLY A 173 7.19 20.98 5.59
CA GLY A 173 7.78 22.30 5.79
C GLY A 173 9.06 22.32 6.63
N ASP A 174 9.00 21.79 7.86
CA ASP A 174 10.04 21.95 8.92
C ASP A 174 10.42 20.63 9.63
N SER A 175 9.93 19.47 9.17
CA SER A 175 10.22 18.15 9.78
C SER A 175 11.00 17.24 8.83
N GLY A 176 12.26 17.59 8.58
CA GLY A 176 13.24 16.78 7.81
C GLY A 176 13.58 15.42 8.41
N GLU A 177 12.92 15.01 9.50
CA GLU A 177 13.25 13.87 10.35
C GLU A 177 12.89 12.50 9.74
N PHE A 178 12.05 12.46 8.69
CA PHE A 178 11.50 11.20 8.18
C PHE A 178 12.23 10.60 6.98
N TYR A 179 13.30 11.22 6.48
CA TYR A 179 13.96 10.75 5.25
C TYR A 179 15.49 10.85 5.29
N THR A 180 16.15 9.69 5.24
CA THR A 180 17.58 9.60 4.94
C THR A 180 17.78 9.35 3.44
N PRO A 181 18.56 10.18 2.72
CA PRO A 181 18.82 9.98 1.29
C PRO A 181 19.42 8.62 0.98
N ARG A 182 18.92 7.95 -0.07
CA ARG A 182 19.48 6.66 -0.54
C ARG A 182 21.00 6.64 -0.75
N PRO A 183 21.65 7.69 -1.30
CA PRO A 183 23.11 7.71 -1.40
C PRO A 183 23.80 7.59 -0.03
N VAL A 184 23.24 8.21 1.01
CA VAL A 184 23.76 8.13 2.39
C VAL A 184 23.55 6.74 2.96
N ILE A 185 22.37 6.16 2.81
CA ILE A 185 22.09 4.77 3.23
C ILE A 185 23.03 3.79 2.52
N ARG A 186 23.20 3.92 1.20
CA ARG A 186 24.08 3.04 0.40
C ARG A 186 25.53 3.18 0.83
N PHE A 187 26.01 4.40 1.08
CA PHE A 187 27.35 4.64 1.61
C PHE A 187 27.53 3.98 2.98
N ILE A 188 26.60 4.16 3.91
CA ILE A 188 26.67 3.54 5.24
C ILE A 188 26.67 2.00 5.13
N VAL A 189 25.79 1.40 4.34
CA VAL A 189 25.75 -0.07 4.15
C VAL A 189 27.04 -0.58 3.53
N GLN A 190 27.60 0.13 2.54
CA GLN A 190 28.88 -0.22 1.92
C GLN A 190 30.05 -0.15 2.91
N MET A 191 30.04 0.82 3.82
CA MET A 191 31.08 0.99 4.83
C MET A 191 30.92 0.02 6.01
N VAL A 192 29.69 -0.31 6.41
CA VAL A 192 29.38 -1.20 7.53
C VAL A 192 29.54 -2.68 7.16
N GLN A 193 29.37 -3.04 5.88
CA GLN A 193 29.49 -4.41 5.37
C GLN A 193 28.78 -5.46 6.25
N PRO A 194 27.46 -5.31 6.51
CA PRO A 194 26.73 -6.25 7.36
C PRO A 194 26.75 -7.66 6.74
N GLN A 195 27.02 -8.67 7.57
CA GLN A 195 27.00 -10.09 7.20
C GLN A 195 25.62 -10.72 7.45
#